data_AF-A0A951P408-F1
#
_entry.id   AF-A0A951P408-F1
#
_cell.length_a   1.000
_cell.length_b   1.000
_cell.length_c   1.000
_cell.angle_alpha   90.00
_cell.angle_beta   90.00
_cell.angle_gamma   90.00
#
_symmetry.space_group_name_H-M   'P 1'
#
loop_
_entity.id
_entity.type
_entity.pdbx_description
1 polymer ?
#
loop_
_entity_poly.entity_id
_entity_poly.type
_entity_poly.pdbx_seq_one_letter_code
_entity_poly.pdbx_strand_id
1 'polypeptide(L)'
;MIAQVQFSIKTMEGCRLGKLDIPHHKVAAWINFLVSPHQQACIVSATQSHDGLTLYFQGSDKLYAYLDGHFNCEVGISHPETSFVGTALQHSDLAY
;
A
#
# COMPACT_ATOMS: atom_id res chain seq x y z
N MET A 1 8.54 2.69 -19.65
CA MET A 1 9.30 2.80 -18.38
C MET A 1 8.33 2.84 -17.22
N ILE A 2 8.28 1.77 -16.41
CA ILE A 2 7.54 1.77 -15.14
C ILE A 2 8.41 2.54 -14.14
N ALA A 3 8.15 3.84 -13.97
CA ALA A 3 8.89 4.68 -13.03
C ALA A 3 8.39 4.50 -11.59
N GLN A 4 7.12 4.13 -11.44
CA GLN A 4 6.42 4.02 -10.17
C GLN A 4 5.47 2.84 -10.19
N VAL A 5 5.08 2.39 -9.00
CA VAL A 5 4.14 1.28 -8.84
C VAL A 5 2.75 1.78 -9.22
N GLN A 6 2.01 0.99 -10.00
CA GLN A 6 0.64 1.33 -10.41
C GLN A 6 -0.29 0.16 -10.14
N PHE A 7 -1.47 0.48 -9.61
CA PHE A 7 -2.52 -0.48 -9.33
C PHE A 7 -3.76 -0.21 -10.19
N SER A 8 -4.35 -1.29 -10.70
CA SER A 8 -5.65 -1.24 -11.37
C SER A 8 -6.42 -2.54 -11.14
N ILE A 9 -7.74 -2.49 -11.21
CA ILE A 9 -8.58 -3.68 -11.12
C ILE A 9 -9.02 -4.06 -12.54
N LYS A 10 -8.89 -5.34 -12.90
CA LYS A 10 -9.39 -5.91 -14.15
C LYS A 10 -10.42 -6.99 -13.87
N THR A 11 -11.47 -7.02 -14.67
CA THR A 11 -12.43 -8.13 -14.68
C THR A 11 -12.09 -9.05 -15.85
N MET A 12 -11.77 -10.32 -15.57
CA MET A 12 -11.55 -11.37 -16.56
C MET A 12 -12.49 -12.52 -16.26
N GLU A 13 -13.34 -12.88 -17.23
CA GLU A 13 -14.28 -14.01 -17.11
C GLU A 13 -15.19 -13.94 -15.87
N GLY A 14 -15.57 -12.72 -15.46
CA GLY A 14 -16.37 -12.49 -14.25
C GLY A 14 -15.57 -12.48 -12.94
N CYS A 15 -14.28 -12.81 -12.96
CA CYS A 15 -13.39 -12.70 -11.81
C CYS A 15 -12.72 -11.32 -11.74
N ARG A 16 -12.72 -10.69 -10.56
CA ARG A 16 -11.97 -9.45 -10.30
C ARG A 16 -10.53 -9.77 -9.90
N LEU A 17 -9.59 -9.31 -10.71
CA LEU A 17 -8.16 -9.44 -10.50
C LEU A 17 -7.54 -8.06 -10.24
N GLY A 18 -6.65 -7.98 -9.26
CA GLY A 18 -5.74 -6.86 -9.11
C GLY A 18 -4.59 -6.98 -10.11
N LYS A 19 -4.27 -5.88 -10.79
CA LYS A 19 -3.08 -5.71 -11.63
C LYS A 19 -2.15 -4.73 -10.94
N LEU A 20 -0.90 -5.14 -10.70
CA LEU A 20 0.14 -4.32 -10.11
C LEU A 20 1.35 -4.26 -11.04
N ASP A 21 1.68 -3.07 -11.55
CA ASP A 21 2.89 -2.83 -12.32
C ASP A 21 3.97 -2.30 -11.36
N ILE A 22 5.10 -3.00 -11.27
CA ILE A 22 6.12 -2.77 -10.23
C ILE A 22 7.49 -2.55 -10.89
N PRO A 23 8.22 -1.47 -10.58
CA PRO A 23 9.60 -1.31 -11.04
C PRO A 23 10.53 -2.33 -10.37
N HIS A 24 11.55 -2.80 -11.09
CA HIS A 24 12.48 -3.87 -10.64
C HIS A 24 12.97 -3.71 -9.19
N HIS A 25 13.39 -2.50 -8.82
CA HIS A 25 13.93 -2.22 -7.48
C HIS A 25 12.92 -2.36 -6.32
N LYS A 26 11.61 -2.46 -6.61
CA LYS A 26 10.55 -2.65 -5.60
C LYS A 26 9.89 -4.03 -5.64
N VAL A 27 10.25 -4.89 -6.59
CA VAL A 27 9.58 -6.19 -6.81
C VAL A 27 9.53 -7.04 -5.56
N ALA A 28 10.67 -7.23 -4.88
CA ALA A 28 10.73 -8.06 -3.68
C ALA A 28 9.82 -7.55 -2.54
N ALA A 29 9.79 -6.23 -2.32
CA ALA A 29 8.95 -5.62 -1.29
C ALA A 29 7.46 -5.85 -1.56
N TRP A 30 7.03 -5.69 -2.81
CA TRP A 30 5.63 -5.89 -3.19
C TRP A 30 5.21 -7.36 -3.18
N ILE A 31 6.07 -8.27 -3.63
CA ILE A 31 5.80 -9.71 -3.53
C ILE A 31 5.65 -10.09 -2.06
N ASN A 32 6.59 -9.69 -1.19
CA ASN A 32 6.54 -9.99 0.24
C ASN A 32 5.27 -9.42 0.91
N PHE A 33 4.85 -8.21 0.55
CA PHE A 33 3.61 -7.62 1.03
C PHE A 33 2.38 -8.44 0.61
N LEU A 34 2.28 -8.78 -0.68
CA LEU A 34 1.13 -9.50 -1.24
C LEU A 34 0.99 -10.91 -0.64
N VAL A 35 2.10 -11.63 -0.51
CA VAL A 35 2.11 -13.01 0.04
C VAL A 35 2.14 -13.03 1.57
N SER A 36 2.15 -11.86 2.22
CA SER A 36 2.16 -11.81 3.69
C SER A 36 0.90 -12.47 4.26
N PRO A 37 0.98 -13.06 5.48
CA PRO A 37 -0.15 -13.74 6.11
C PRO A 37 -1.39 -12.86 6.31
N HIS A 38 -1.22 -11.54 6.30
CA HIS A 38 -2.29 -10.56 6.47
C HIS A 38 -3.04 -10.26 5.18
N GLN A 39 -2.35 -10.25 4.04
CA GLN A 39 -2.95 -9.91 2.76
C GLN A 39 -3.47 -11.14 2.01
N GLN A 40 -2.75 -12.27 2.14
CA GLN A 40 -3.10 -13.57 1.54
C GLN A 40 -3.48 -13.46 0.05
N ALA A 41 -2.79 -12.57 -0.68
CA ALA A 41 -3.06 -12.43 -2.10
C ALA A 41 -2.53 -13.66 -2.85
N CYS A 42 -3.37 -14.22 -3.72
CA CYS A 42 -3.00 -15.32 -4.60
C CYS A 42 -2.51 -14.74 -5.92
N ILE A 43 -1.21 -14.87 -6.21
CA ILE A 43 -0.65 -14.46 -7.50
C ILE A 43 -1.10 -15.45 -8.56
N VAL A 44 -1.86 -14.97 -9.54
CA VAL A 44 -2.41 -15.75 -10.65
C VAL A 44 -1.44 -15.78 -11.82
N SER A 45 -0.79 -14.65 -12.11
CA SER A 45 0.15 -14.54 -13.20
C SER A 45 1.17 -13.43 -12.94
N ALA A 46 2.36 -13.60 -13.51
CA ALA A 46 3.43 -12.62 -13.45
C ALA A 46 4.06 -12.50 -14.84
N THR A 47 4.25 -11.27 -15.31
CA THR A 47 4.91 -10.98 -16.59
C THR A 47 6.06 -10.03 -16.35
N GLN A 48 7.28 -10.51 -16.59
CA GLN A 48 8.47 -9.68 -16.51
C GLN A 48 8.67 -8.93 -17.82
N SER A 49 9.04 -7.66 -17.71
CA SER A 49 9.41 -6.79 -18.82
C SER A 49 10.78 -6.15 -18.53
N HIS A 50 11.36 -5.50 -19.54
CA HIS A 50 12.59 -4.72 -19.38
C HIS A 50 12.47 -3.65 -18.28
N ASP A 51 11.25 -3.12 -18.09
CA ASP A 51 11.00 -2.00 -17.19
C ASP A 51 10.58 -2.43 -15.76
N GLY A 52 10.20 -3.69 -15.55
CA GLY A 52 9.67 -4.14 -14.27
C GLY A 52 8.87 -5.44 -14.36
N LEU A 53 8.03 -5.67 -13.35
CA LEU A 53 7.17 -6.83 -13.22
C LEU A 53 5.70 -6.38 -13.18
N THR A 54 4.87 -6.97 -14.04
CA THR A 54 3.42 -6.88 -13.93
C THR A 54 2.90 -8.12 -13.22
N LEU A 55 2.19 -7.96 -12.12
CA LEU A 55 1.52 -9.03 -11.38
C LEU A 55 0.01 -8.95 -11.58
N TYR A 56 -0.60 -10.12 -11.74
CA TYR A 56 -2.04 -10.33 -11.63
C TYR A 56 -2.30 -11.20 -10.41
N PHE A 57 -3.18 -10.76 -9.52
CA PHE A 57 -3.48 -11.48 -8.28
C PHE A 57 -4.96 -11.40 -7.92
N GLN A 58 -5.42 -12.41 -7.19
CA GLN A 58 -6.67 -12.37 -6.45
C GLN A 58 -6.40 -11.95 -5.01
N GLY A 59 -7.18 -11.02 -4.51
CA GLY A 59 -7.11 -10.51 -3.15
C GLY A 59 -8.48 -10.31 -2.54
N SER A 60 -8.51 -10.01 -1.24
CA SER A 60 -9.74 -9.59 -0.57
C SER A 60 -10.17 -8.19 -1.04
N ASP A 61 -11.46 -7.87 -0.91
CA ASP A 61 -11.96 -6.50 -1.20
C ASP A 61 -11.26 -5.44 -0.34
N LYS A 62 -10.84 -5.78 0.88
CA LYS A 62 -10.06 -4.89 1.76
C LYS A 62 -8.69 -4.56 1.15
N LEU A 63 -8.00 -5.54 0.59
CA LEU A 63 -6.72 -5.32 -0.09
C LEU A 63 -6.90 -4.45 -1.33
N TYR A 64 -7.95 -4.70 -2.12
CA TYR A 64 -8.25 -3.86 -3.27
C TYR A 64 -8.58 -2.42 -2.88
N ALA A 65 -9.39 -2.21 -1.84
CA ALA A 65 -9.68 -0.87 -1.32
C ALA A 65 -8.44 -0.17 -0.78
N TYR A 66 -7.55 -0.89 -0.09
CA TYR A 66 -6.28 -0.36 0.39
C TYR A 66 -5.38 0.09 -0.76
N LEU A 67 -5.20 -0.74 -1.78
CA LEU A 67 -4.34 -0.41 -2.92
C LEU A 67 -4.93 0.71 -3.77
N ASP A 68 -6.24 0.71 -3.98
CA ASP A 68 -6.93 1.80 -4.67
C ASP A 68 -6.76 3.12 -3.91
N GLY A 69 -6.93 3.11 -2.58
CA GLY A 69 -6.66 4.26 -1.73
C GLY A 69 -5.19 4.67 -1.67
N HIS A 70 -4.26 3.74 -1.79
CA HIS A 70 -2.83 4.05 -1.73
C HIS A 70 -2.31 4.66 -3.04
N PHE A 71 -2.89 4.29 -4.19
CA PHE A 71 -2.38 4.67 -5.51
C PHE A 71 -3.26 5.68 -6.26
N ASN A 72 -4.57 5.68 -6.02
CA ASN A 72 -5.53 6.49 -6.76
C ASN A 72 -6.16 7.60 -5.89
N CYS A 73 -5.80 7.68 -4.60
CA CYS A 73 -6.34 8.70 -3.71
C CYS A 73 -5.45 9.95 -3.73
N GLU A 74 -5.81 10.90 -4.59
CA GLU A 74 -5.59 12.33 -4.36
C GLU A 74 -6.74 12.87 -3.51
N VAL A 75 -6.82 12.50 -2.23
CA VAL A 75 -7.75 13.17 -1.29
C VAL A 75 -7.02 13.39 0.03
N GLY A 76 -6.85 14.68 0.36
CA GLY A 76 -6.09 15.16 1.50
C GLY A 76 -6.42 14.45 2.80
N ILE A 77 -5.47 13.66 3.28
CA ILE A 77 -5.38 13.33 4.69
C ILE A 77 -4.49 14.40 5.29
N SER A 78 -5.13 15.50 5.69
CA SER A 78 -4.68 16.30 6.82
C SER A 78 -4.25 15.33 7.90
N HIS A 79 -3.01 15.47 8.38
CA HIS A 79 -2.50 14.71 9.52
C HIS A 79 -3.60 14.64 10.59
N PRO A 80 -3.95 13.45 11.14
CA PRO A 80 -4.42 13.46 12.50
C PRO A 80 -3.23 13.96 13.31
N GLU A 81 -3.25 15.27 13.60
CA GLU A 81 -2.47 15.84 14.69
C GLU A 81 -2.71 14.92 15.88
N THR A 82 -1.68 14.15 16.23
CA THR A 82 -1.58 13.54 17.54
C THR A 82 -1.54 14.74 18.49
N SER A 83 -2.73 15.14 18.95
CA SER A 83 -2.91 16.14 19.99
C SER A 83 -2.33 15.52 21.26
N PHE A 84 -1.01 15.58 21.39
CA PHE A 84 -0.34 15.45 22.67
C PHE A 84 -0.76 16.68 23.45
N VAL A 85 -1.81 16.50 24.25
CA VAL A 85 -2.21 17.43 25.30
C VAL A 85 -0.95 17.70 26.11
N GLY A 86 -0.43 18.92 25.98
CA GLY A 86 0.63 19.43 26.81
C GLY A 86 0.14 19.46 28.25
N THR A 87 0.51 18.47 29.04
CA THR A 87 0.52 18.63 30.49
C THR A 87 1.81 19.34 30.84
N ALA A 88 1.73 20.66 30.92
CA ALA A 88 2.74 21.49 31.54
C ALA A 88 2.93 21.02 33.00
N LEU A 89 4.00 20.28 33.27
CA LEU A 89 4.53 20.16 34.63
C LEU A 89 5.60 21.23 34.82
N GLN A 90 5.09 22.39 35.19
CA GLN A 90 5.81 23.54 35.68
C GLN A 90 6.39 23.18 37.05
N HIS A 91 7.66 22.79 37.11
CA HIS A 91 8.39 22.68 38.36
C HIS A 91 9.22 23.97 38.54
N SER A 92 8.61 24.93 39.24
CA SER A 92 9.29 26.07 39.87
C SER A 92 9.32 25.84 41.39
N ASP A 93 10.27 26.50 42.07
CA ASP A 93 10.63 26.45 43.50
C ASP A 93 11.43 25.21 43.95
N LEU A 94 12.69 25.25 44.37
CA LEU A 94 13.51 26.24 45.11
C LEU A 94 12.99 26.52 46.54
N ALA A 95 13.80 26.09 47.52
CA ALA A 95 13.85 26.45 48.95
C ALA A 95 12.70 25.99 49.88
N TYR A 96 13.03 25.10 50.82
CA TYR A 96 13.11 25.39 52.27
C TYR A 96 13.94 24.32 52.99
#